data_AF-A0A2V7J5Z9-F1
#
_entry.id   AF-A0A2V7J5Z9-F1
#
_cell.length_a   1.000
_cell.length_b   1.000
_cell.length_c   1.000
_cell.angle_alpha   90.00
_cell.angle_beta   90.00
_cell.angle_gamma   90.00
#
_symmetry.space_group_name_H-M   'P 1'
#
loop_
_entity.id
_entity.type
_entity.pdbx_description
1 polymer ?
#
loop_
_entity_poly.entity_id
_entity_poly.type
_entity_poly.pdbx_seq_one_letter_code
_entity_poly.pdbx_strand_id
1 'polypeptide(L)'
;MNDPKAPRPSRQPLLDALGQMCTDGRQTAEYLWQVPKDAAARQRILDLLTQIGTESAKQGRREMPKLVEELKIAAQASPSPQQVELLVDGFDRLTKLWQAAKSGLL
;
A
#
# COMPACT_ATOMS: atom_id res chain seq x y z
N MET A 1 17.09 -35.99 -27.38
CA MET A 1 15.81 -35.45 -26.86
C MET A 1 16.14 -34.21 -26.03
N ASN A 2 15.51 -33.07 -26.30
CA ASN A 2 15.69 -31.83 -25.55
C ASN A 2 14.73 -31.85 -24.35
N ASP A 3 15.25 -31.86 -23.13
CA ASP A 3 14.43 -31.75 -21.92
C ASP A 3 13.75 -30.36 -21.85
N PRO A 4 12.44 -30.27 -21.55
CA PRO A 4 11.77 -29.00 -21.39
C PRO A 4 12.20 -28.36 -20.07
N LYS A 5 12.95 -27.26 -20.16
CA LYS A 5 13.37 -26.41 -19.05
C LYS A 5 12.13 -25.93 -18.28
N ALA A 6 12.00 -26.36 -17.02
CA ALA A 6 10.89 -26.00 -16.16
C ALA A 6 10.72 -24.46 -16.08
N PRO A 7 9.48 -23.94 -16.00
CA PRO A 7 9.24 -22.50 -15.88
C PRO A 7 9.94 -21.98 -14.63
N ARG A 8 10.77 -20.94 -14.78
CA ARG A 8 11.37 -20.26 -13.63
C ARG A 8 10.23 -19.72 -12.77
N PRO A 9 10.10 -20.10 -11.48
CA PRO A 9 9.09 -19.53 -10.62
C PRO A 9 9.31 -18.02 -10.59
N SER A 10 8.26 -17.27 -10.90
CA SER A 10 8.23 -15.83 -10.73
C SER A 10 8.55 -15.55 -9.26
N ARG A 11 9.77 -15.08 -8.99
CA ARG A 11 10.16 -14.61 -7.67
C ARG A 11 9.38 -13.31 -7.44
N GLN A 12 8.11 -13.43 -7.04
CA GLN A 12 7.46 -12.36 -6.31
C GLN A 12 8.41 -12.03 -5.15
N PRO A 13 8.86 -10.78 -5.00
CA PRO A 13 9.67 -10.40 -3.86
C PRO A 13 8.93 -10.88 -2.62
N LEU A 14 9.58 -11.66 -1.75
CA LEU A 14 9.00 -12.02 -0.45
C LEU A 14 8.54 -10.71 0.19
N LEU A 15 7.22 -10.57 0.38
CA LEU A 15 6.63 -9.37 0.97
C LEU A 15 7.22 -9.23 2.36
N ASP A 16 8.01 -8.17 2.58
CA ASP A 16 8.42 -7.81 3.93
C ASP A 16 7.25 -7.10 4.64
N ALA A 17 7.42 -6.81 5.92
CA ALA A 17 6.37 -6.18 6.72
C ALA A 17 5.80 -4.89 6.06
N LEU A 18 6.67 -4.08 5.44
CA LEU A 18 6.25 -2.86 4.76
C LEU A 18 5.41 -3.14 3.51
N GLY A 19 5.80 -4.13 2.68
CA GLY A 19 5.03 -4.56 1.53
C GLY A 19 3.68 -5.17 1.92
N GLN A 20 3.64 -5.93 3.02
CA GLN A 20 2.40 -6.50 3.55
C GLN A 20 1.44 -5.40 3.99
N MET A 21 1.91 -4.40 4.76
CA MET A 21 1.07 -3.28 5.19
C MET A 21 0.49 -2.48 4.02
N CYS A 22 1.26 -2.27 2.94
CA CYS A 22 0.75 -1.60 1.73
C CYS A 22 -0.40 -2.41 1.09
N THR A 23 -0.23 -3.74 1.04
CA THR A 23 -1.24 -4.66 0.47
C THR A 23 -2.51 -4.71 1.33
N ASP A 24 -2.36 -4.86 2.65
CA ASP A 24 -3.47 -4.90 3.60
C ASP A 24 -4.26 -3.58 3.60
N GLY A 25 -3.54 -2.46 3.52
CA GLY A 25 -4.13 -1.13 3.42
C GLY A 25 -4.95 -0.97 2.15
N ARG A 26 -4.43 -1.46 1.01
CA ARG A 26 -5.16 -1.47 -0.26
C ARG A 26 -6.45 -2.27 -0.18
N GLN A 27 -6.39 -3.49 0.34
CA GLN A 27 -7.57 -4.35 0.49
C GLN A 27 -8.62 -3.72 1.41
N THR A 28 -8.17 -3.05 2.48
CA THR A 28 -9.06 -2.32 3.38
C THR A 28 -9.69 -1.11 2.68
N ALA A 29 -8.94 -0.40 1.83
CA ALA A 29 -9.48 0.68 1.02
C ALA A 29 -10.48 0.17 -0.04
N GLU A 30 -10.20 -0.96 -0.70
CA GLU A 30 -11.10 -1.59 -1.66
C GLU A 30 -12.42 -2.01 -0.99
N TYR A 31 -12.36 -2.52 0.25
CA TYR A 31 -13.54 -2.85 1.03
C TYR A 31 -14.48 -1.65 1.26
N LEU A 32 -13.93 -0.44 1.38
CA LEU A 32 -14.74 0.78 1.53
C LEU A 32 -15.59 1.11 0.29
N TRP A 33 -15.34 0.51 -0.88
CA TRP A 33 -16.28 0.63 -2.00
C TRP A 33 -17.65 0.04 -1.67
N GLN A 34 -17.68 -1.01 -0.86
CA GLN A 34 -18.93 -1.66 -0.43
C GLN A 34 -19.56 -0.93 0.75
N VAL A 35 -18.72 -0.44 1.67
CA VAL A 35 -19.15 0.19 2.93
C VAL A 35 -18.40 1.51 3.20
N PRO A 36 -18.66 2.57 2.43
CA PRO A 36 -17.82 3.78 2.46
C PRO A 36 -17.80 4.49 3.83
N LYS A 37 -18.83 4.29 4.64
CA LYS A 37 -19.02 4.89 5.96
C LYS A 37 -18.54 4.01 7.13
N ASP A 38 -17.92 2.86 6.85
CA ASP A 38 -17.37 2.02 7.91
C ASP A 38 -16.22 2.74 8.63
N ALA A 39 -16.49 3.16 9.86
CA ALA A 39 -15.54 3.89 10.68
C ALA A 39 -14.37 3.01 11.14
N ALA A 40 -14.60 1.70 11.37
CA ALA A 40 -13.56 0.78 11.82
C ALA A 40 -12.56 0.50 10.69
N ALA A 41 -13.05 0.30 9.46
CA ALA A 41 -12.21 0.14 8.29
C ALA A 41 -11.38 1.41 8.02
N ARG A 42 -11.98 2.60 8.14
CA ARG A 42 -11.26 3.88 8.03
C ARG A 42 -10.20 4.07 9.10
N GLN A 43 -10.50 3.73 10.35
CA GLN A 43 -9.52 3.78 11.43
C GLN A 43 -8.35 2.83 11.16
N ARG A 44 -8.63 1.61 10.69
CA ARG A 44 -7.59 0.64 10.32
C ARG A 44 -6.68 1.17 9.20
N ILE A 45 -7.22 1.88 8.21
CA ILE A 45 -6.43 2.55 7.17
C ILE A 45 -5.48 3.59 7.80
N LEU A 46 -5.96 4.41 8.73
CA LEU A 46 -5.13 5.42 9.40
C LEU A 46 -4.00 4.77 10.22
N ASP A 47 -4.27 3.68 10.91
CA ASP A 47 -3.28 2.95 11.69
C ASP A 47 -2.20 2.35 10.77
N LEU A 48 -2.62 1.72 9.65
CA LEU A 48 -1.70 1.19 8.64
C LEU A 48 -0.85 2.29 8.01
N LEU A 49 -1.45 3.41 7.60
CA LEU A 49 -0.73 4.56 7.06
C LEU A 49 0.33 5.07 8.05
N THR A 50 -0.01 5.15 9.34
CA THR A 50 0.93 5.58 10.39
C THR A 50 2.11 4.60 10.53
N GLN A 51 1.85 3.30 10.50
CA GLN A 51 2.91 2.28 10.56
C GLN A 51 3.79 2.30 9.30
N ILE A 52 3.19 2.42 8.11
CA ILE A 52 3.91 2.53 6.83
C ILE A 52 4.81 3.78 6.83
N GLY A 53 4.31 4.93 7.26
CA GLY A 53 5.10 6.16 7.33
C GLY A 53 6.30 6.01 8.26
N THR A 54 6.08 5.43 9.44
CA THR A 54 7.14 5.18 10.43
C THR A 54 8.20 4.21 9.89
N GLU A 55 7.79 3.09 9.31
CA GLU A 55 8.69 2.05 8.84
C GLU A 55 9.45 2.48 7.58
N SER A 56 8.79 3.15 6.65
CA SER A 56 9.44 3.68 5.45
C SER A 56 10.45 4.79 5.77
N ALA A 57 10.18 5.64 6.76
CA ALA A 57 11.12 6.65 7.23
C ALA A 57 12.38 6.04 7.85
N LYS A 58 12.25 4.98 8.67
CA LYS A 58 13.40 4.24 9.24
C LYS A 58 14.30 3.66 8.15
N GLN A 59 13.72 3.28 7.02
CA GLN A 59 14.44 2.75 5.86
C GLN A 59 14.97 3.85 4.92
N GLY A 60 14.88 5.13 5.31
CA GLY A 60 15.39 6.27 4.53
C GLY A 60 14.56 6.64 3.29
N ARG A 61 13.36 6.07 3.13
CA ARG A 61 12.51 6.26 1.94
C ARG A 61 11.71 7.56 2.08
N ARG A 62 12.24 8.69 1.61
CA ARG A 62 11.63 10.02 1.86
C ARG A 62 10.27 10.27 1.20
N GLU A 63 9.98 9.60 0.08
CA GLU A 63 8.75 9.83 -0.69
C GLU A 63 7.54 9.10 -0.10
N MET A 64 7.73 7.93 0.51
CA MET A 64 6.63 7.16 1.09
C MET A 64 5.95 7.88 2.27
N PRO A 65 6.66 8.47 3.25
CA PRO A 65 6.05 9.23 4.35
C PRO A 65 5.25 10.45 3.87
N LYS A 66 5.69 11.14 2.81
CA LYS A 66 4.94 12.28 2.25
C LYS A 66 3.58 11.84 1.70
N LEU A 67 3.59 10.78 0.89
CA LEU A 67 2.37 10.19 0.35
C LEU A 67 1.45 9.67 1.48
N VAL A 68 2.02 9.08 2.53
CA VAL A 68 1.25 8.65 3.71
C VAL A 68 0.48 9.82 4.34
N GLU A 69 1.09 10.99 4.50
CA GLU A 69 0.38 12.15 5.07
C GLU A 69 -0.75 12.64 4.17
N GLU A 70 -0.56 12.64 2.85
CA GLU A 70 -1.64 12.95 1.88
C GLU A 70 -2.82 11.97 2.01
N LEU A 71 -2.54 10.68 2.15
CA LEU A 71 -3.57 9.65 2.29
C LEU A 71 -4.30 9.68 3.63
N LYS A 72 -3.63 10.11 4.71
CA LYS A 72 -4.29 10.32 6.00
C LYS A 72 -5.34 11.41 5.93
N ILE A 73 -5.07 12.49 5.19
CA ILE A 73 -6.03 13.58 4.96
C ILE A 73 -7.26 13.04 4.22
N ALA A 74 -7.07 12.24 3.17
CA ALA A 74 -8.15 11.61 2.43
C ALA A 74 -8.98 10.62 3.29
N ALA A 75 -8.32 9.84 4.15
CA ALA A 75 -8.99 8.89 5.04
C ALA A 75 -9.86 9.59 6.12
N GLN A 76 -9.44 10.78 6.58
CA GLN A 76 -10.17 11.61 7.54
C GLN A 76 -11.27 12.47 6.90
N ALA A 77 -11.21 12.69 5.59
CA ALA A 77 -12.22 13.45 4.87
C ALA A 77 -13.60 12.74 4.88
N SER A 78 -14.64 13.52 4.62
CA SER A 78 -16.02 13.01 4.53
C SER A 78 -16.11 11.83 3.55
N PRO A 79 -16.74 10.70 3.95
CA PRO A 79 -16.82 9.53 3.10
C PRO A 79 -17.49 9.79 1.75
N SER A 80 -16.78 9.51 0.65
CA SER A 80 -17.32 9.54 -0.70
C SER A 80 -16.60 8.53 -1.62
N PRO A 81 -17.20 8.13 -2.75
CA PRO A 81 -16.55 7.28 -3.75
C PRO A 81 -15.19 7.82 -4.20
N GLN A 82 -15.09 9.13 -4.43
CA GLN A 82 -13.83 9.79 -4.81
C GLN A 82 -12.76 9.65 -3.72
N GLN A 83 -13.12 9.73 -2.44
CA GLN A 83 -12.16 9.51 -1.35
C GLN A 83 -11.71 8.05 -1.27
N VAL A 84 -12.60 7.09 -1.58
CA VAL A 84 -12.23 5.66 -1.63
C VAL A 84 -11.26 5.40 -2.79
N GLU A 85 -11.52 5.96 -3.98
CA GLU A 85 -10.64 5.88 -5.14
C GLU A 85 -9.24 6.42 -4.83
N LEU A 86 -9.15 7.62 -4.24
CA LEU A 86 -7.88 8.23 -3.81
C LEU A 86 -7.09 7.32 -2.86
N LEU A 87 -7.77 6.65 -1.93
CA LEU A 87 -7.12 5.72 -1.00
C LEU A 87 -6.59 4.48 -1.72
N VAL A 88 -7.38 3.87 -2.61
CA VAL A 88 -6.95 2.69 -3.38
C VAL A 88 -5.74 3.02 -4.25
N ASP A 89 -5.81 4.09 -5.04
CA ASP A 89 -4.72 4.55 -5.90
C ASP A 89 -3.48 4.94 -5.09
N GLY A 90 -3.69 5.54 -3.93
CA GLY A 90 -2.67 5.86 -2.95
C GLY A 90 -1.87 4.64 -2.48
N PHE A 91 -2.58 3.58 -2.07
CA PHE A 91 -1.94 2.33 -1.65
C PHE A 91 -1.26 1.60 -2.81
N ASP A 92 -1.80 1.66 -4.03
CA ASP A 92 -1.12 1.16 -5.22
C ASP A 92 0.20 1.91 -5.47
N ARG A 93 0.21 3.24 -5.29
CA ARG A 93 1.43 4.05 -5.41
C ARG A 93 2.44 3.75 -4.29
N LEU A 94 1.99 3.55 -3.05
CA LEU A 94 2.85 3.09 -1.95
C LEU A 94 3.50 1.73 -2.27
N THR A 95 2.72 0.80 -2.83
CA THR A 95 3.21 -0.51 -3.26
C THR A 95 4.28 -0.39 -4.34
N LYS A 96 4.07 0.46 -5.35
CA LYS A 96 5.05 0.72 -6.41
C LYS A 96 6.34 1.34 -5.87
N LEU A 97 6.25 2.32 -4.98
CA LEU A 97 7.42 2.91 -4.30
C LEU A 97 8.17 1.87 -3.49
N TRP A 98 7.44 0.98 -2.81
CA TRP A 98 8.06 -0.11 -2.06
C TRP A 98 8.81 -1.08 -2.96
N GLN A 99 8.19 -1.50 -4.08
CA GLN A 99 8.82 -2.39 -5.06
C GLN A 99 10.08 -1.77 -5.68
N ALA A 100 10.03 -0.49 -6.05
CA ALA A 100 11.16 0.21 -6.65
C ALA A 100 12.35 0.31 -5.67
N ALA A 101 12.08 0.53 -4.38
CA ALA A 101 13.11 0.52 -3.34
C ALA A 101 13.72 -0.89 -3.14
N LYS A 102 12.93 -1.96 -3.31
CA LYS A 102 13.42 -3.35 -3.23
C LYS A 102 14.27 -3.77 -4.42
N SER A 103 13.96 -3.27 -5.61
CA SER A 103 14.69 -3.60 -6.84
C SER A 103 15.97 -2.78 -7.04
N GLY A 104 16.24 -1.79 -6.18
CA GLY A 104 17.39 -0.89 -6.31
C GLY A 104 17.26 0.10 -7.47
N LEU A 105 16.03 0.36 -7.93
CA LEU A 105 15.73 1.27 -9.05
C LEU A 105 15.46 2.73 -8.59
N LEU A 106 15.79 3.07 -7.34
CA LEU A 106 15.65 4.40 -6.75
C LEU A 106 16.98 4.91 -6.21
#